data_AF-A0A2V3IS62-F1
#
_entry.id   AF-A0A2V3IS62-F1
#
_cell.length_a   1.000
_cell.length_b   1.000
_cell.length_c   1.000
_cell.angle_alpha   90.00
_cell.angle_beta   90.00
_cell.angle_gamma   90.00
#
_symmetry.space_group_name_H-M   'P 1'
#
loop_
_entity.id
_entity.type
_entity.pdbx_description
1 polymer ?
#
loop_
_entity_poly.entity_id
_entity_poly.type
_entity_poly.pdbx_seq_one_letter_code
_entity_poly.pdbx_strand_id
1 'polypeptide(L)'
;MTSATVAMISFVFLLVCQTALVSAHSQMTQPQSTSPKTCRLGGEAQHGIDNCRGPCDLRPIHAKRRYANFWNPAHPAATYSRGQRVTIKYTRNNHAPGGFIRMTFVRPSQIMDRNAHARNAFHYSCWGAHPVRARPNELGKDHFGFTMTGSDGAQHGFGKGYYVTHITIPTVLPDGDYVLGWAWYGGTGGNLKSGTSPQYPGKYSYFGDYYSCSFVKVRGGEYTQTYKPKFINDMAQFSNAGCMSSTDNLGNCAREPCHKPAFFRRPRQFADGRHPPPLTPALFGGKAPARRPPPRRQQPKIHWPTSLAACRCLAARRKCSFQLAKVSGWVCRAMTDAGYQSKRCKNMCCGLCYAYRSQKICWHGNVRAVCGGP
;
A
#
# COMPACT_ATOMS: atom_id res chain seq x y z
N MET A 1 81.82 35.88 4.12
CA MET A 1 81.69 34.58 3.41
C MET A 1 81.72 33.53 4.50
N THR A 2 80.64 32.85 4.88
CA THR A 2 79.71 32.07 4.07
C THR A 2 78.31 32.04 4.70
N SER A 3 77.30 32.29 3.87
CA SER A 3 75.90 31.97 4.10
C SER A 3 75.65 30.48 3.86
N ALA A 4 74.75 29.85 4.63
CA ALA A 4 73.70 28.97 4.10
C ALA A 4 72.79 28.47 5.25
N THR A 5 71.64 29.10 5.45
CA THR A 5 70.30 28.59 5.06
C THR A 5 69.72 27.57 6.04
N VAL A 6 68.99 28.11 7.03
CA VAL A 6 68.03 27.38 7.87
C VAL A 6 66.83 27.01 6.99
N ALA A 7 66.68 25.73 6.65
CA ALA A 7 65.46 25.21 6.06
C ALA A 7 64.45 24.93 7.18
N MET A 8 63.67 25.94 7.56
CA MET A 8 62.41 25.73 8.28
C MET A 8 61.46 24.99 7.33
N ILE A 9 61.33 23.68 7.53
CA ILE A 9 60.23 22.91 6.97
C ILE A 9 58.97 23.31 7.75
N SER A 10 58.29 24.35 7.28
CA SER A 10 56.93 24.65 7.68
C SER A 10 56.04 23.50 7.21
N PHE A 11 55.82 22.53 8.09
CA PHE A 11 54.66 21.64 8.01
C PHE A 11 53.40 22.50 8.24
N VAL A 12 53.00 23.24 7.21
CA VAL A 12 51.60 23.59 7.03
C VAL A 12 50.91 22.27 6.76
N PHE A 13 50.52 21.57 7.82
CA PHE A 13 49.37 20.68 7.75
C PHE A 13 48.23 21.60 7.33
N LEU A 14 48.05 21.72 6.01
CA LEU A 14 46.75 21.98 5.40
C LEU A 14 45.86 20.93 6.04
N LEU A 15 45.18 21.35 7.11
CA LEU A 15 43.92 20.79 7.53
C LEU A 15 43.01 21.04 6.34
N VAL A 16 43.15 20.19 5.31
CA VAL A 16 42.10 19.96 4.33
C VAL A 16 41.01 19.38 5.20
N CYS A 17 40.23 20.27 5.79
CA CYS A 17 38.90 20.01 6.24
C CYS A 17 38.18 19.63 4.94
N GLN A 18 38.38 18.38 4.51
CA GLN A 18 37.47 17.71 3.63
C GLN A 18 36.19 17.75 4.44
N THR A 19 35.40 18.80 4.22
CA THR A 19 33.98 18.81 4.52
C THR A 19 33.45 17.66 3.71
N ALA A 20 33.56 16.44 4.25
CA ALA A 20 33.08 15.23 3.64
C ALA A 20 31.60 15.51 3.45
N LEU A 21 31.22 15.87 2.22
CA LEU A 21 29.92 16.44 1.90
C LEU A 21 28.88 15.53 2.54
N VAL A 22 28.30 16.02 3.63
CA VAL A 22 27.41 15.26 4.51
C VAL A 22 26.10 15.13 3.74
N SER A 23 26.00 14.12 2.88
CA SER A 23 24.78 13.86 2.13
C SER A 23 23.75 13.28 3.11
N ALA A 24 22.78 14.09 3.48
CA ALA A 24 21.82 13.81 4.54
C ALA A 24 20.39 13.57 4.02
N HIS A 25 20.27 13.08 2.78
CA HIS A 25 19.03 13.03 2.02
C HIS A 25 18.35 11.66 2.09
N SER A 26 17.02 11.65 1.99
CA SER A 26 16.23 10.41 1.90
C SER A 26 15.36 10.41 0.64
N GLN A 27 15.20 9.23 0.04
CA GLN A 27 14.38 9.00 -1.15
C GLN A 27 13.78 7.60 -1.15
N MET A 28 12.63 7.42 -1.79
CA MET A 28 12.05 6.09 -2.02
C MET A 28 12.91 5.31 -3.02
N THR A 29 13.26 4.07 -2.67
CA THR A 29 14.09 3.18 -3.50
C THR A 29 13.31 1.97 -4.00
N GLN A 30 12.26 1.55 -3.28
CA GLN A 30 11.39 0.46 -3.71
C GLN A 30 9.91 0.76 -3.38
N PRO A 31 8.99 0.74 -4.36
CA PRO A 31 9.25 0.53 -5.79
C PRO A 31 10.20 1.59 -6.36
N GLN A 32 10.96 1.24 -7.40
CA GLN A 32 12.03 2.10 -7.91
C GLN A 32 11.46 3.46 -8.29
N SER A 33 12.08 4.52 -7.75
CA SER A 33 11.68 5.90 -8.02
C SER A 33 11.97 6.27 -9.47
N THR A 34 11.24 7.25 -10.00
CA THR A 34 11.44 7.79 -11.34
C THR A 34 12.75 8.56 -11.46
N SER A 35 13.34 9.01 -10.35
CA SER A 35 14.65 9.67 -10.30
C SER A 35 15.59 8.97 -9.31
N PRO A 36 16.88 8.76 -9.66
CA PRO A 36 17.89 8.23 -8.75
C PRO A 36 18.41 9.27 -7.76
N LYS A 37 18.01 10.54 -7.97
CA LYS A 37 18.39 11.67 -7.15
C LYS A 37 17.27 12.08 -6.22
N THR A 38 17.68 12.62 -5.08
CA THR A 38 16.76 13.19 -4.11
C THR A 38 16.14 14.47 -4.67
N CYS A 39 14.81 14.55 -4.59
CA CYS A 39 14.03 15.66 -5.11
C CYS A 39 13.61 16.56 -3.94
N ARG A 40 14.26 17.71 -3.79
CA ARG A 40 14.09 18.63 -2.66
C ARG A 40 13.33 19.88 -3.10
N LEU A 41 12.42 20.37 -2.28
CA LEU A 41 11.83 21.70 -2.47
C LEU A 41 12.77 22.79 -1.93
N GLY A 42 13.23 23.66 -2.82
CA GLY A 42 14.04 24.82 -2.47
C GLY A 42 15.52 24.50 -2.19
N GLY A 43 16.32 25.55 -2.06
CA GLY A 43 17.79 25.49 -1.94
C GLY A 43 18.52 25.38 -3.28
N GLU A 44 19.85 25.49 -3.26
CA GLU A 44 20.69 25.34 -4.45
C GLU A 44 20.77 23.87 -4.89
N ALA A 45 20.75 23.62 -6.19
CA ALA A 45 21.02 22.29 -6.72
C ALA A 45 22.50 21.97 -6.48
N GLN A 46 22.78 21.00 -5.60
CA GLN A 46 24.12 20.51 -5.30
C GLN A 46 24.21 19.01 -5.68
N HIS A 47 25.42 18.44 -5.74
CA HIS A 47 25.65 17.05 -6.16
C HIS A 47 24.68 16.06 -5.49
N GLY A 48 23.81 15.41 -6.28
CA GLY A 48 22.85 14.39 -5.80
C GLY A 48 21.48 14.93 -5.36
N ILE A 49 21.25 16.24 -5.44
CA ILE A 49 19.98 16.90 -5.12
C ILE A 49 19.46 17.64 -6.36
N ASP A 50 18.24 17.34 -6.79
CA ASP A 50 17.55 18.15 -7.78
C ASP A 50 16.62 19.16 -7.09
N ASN A 51 16.63 20.42 -7.54
CA ASN A 51 15.69 21.44 -7.08
C ASN A 51 14.34 21.23 -7.77
N CYS A 52 13.43 20.61 -7.05
CA CYS A 52 12.14 20.21 -7.56
C CYS A 52 11.10 21.30 -7.40
N ARG A 53 10.25 21.46 -8.42
CA ARG A 53 9.11 22.40 -8.38
C ARG A 53 7.86 21.78 -7.77
N GLY A 54 7.84 20.47 -7.56
CA GLY A 54 6.66 19.74 -7.10
C GLY A 54 6.96 18.30 -6.71
N PRO A 55 5.91 17.51 -6.43
CA PRO A 55 6.03 16.19 -5.82
C PRO A 55 6.79 15.17 -6.70
N CYS A 56 6.66 15.26 -8.01
CA CYS A 56 7.22 14.25 -8.93
C CYS A 56 7.87 14.92 -10.16
N ASP A 57 8.84 15.78 -9.92
CA ASP A 57 9.47 16.55 -10.98
C ASP A 57 10.26 15.65 -11.94
N LEU A 58 9.73 15.45 -13.15
CA LEU A 58 10.35 14.59 -14.16
C LEU A 58 11.41 15.32 -15.01
N ARG A 59 11.60 16.64 -14.85
CA ARG A 59 12.58 17.41 -15.65
C ARG A 59 13.99 16.83 -15.62
N PRO A 60 14.52 16.35 -14.46
CA PRO A 60 15.83 15.72 -14.42
C PRO A 60 15.94 14.47 -15.32
N ILE A 61 14.84 13.73 -15.50
CA ILE A 61 14.74 12.53 -16.34
C ILE A 61 14.75 12.89 -17.82
N HIS A 62 14.01 13.94 -18.20
CA HIS A 62 13.89 14.37 -19.59
C HIS A 62 15.17 15.07 -20.11
N ALA A 63 15.90 15.77 -19.24
CA ALA A 63 17.08 16.55 -19.64
C ALA A 63 18.31 15.71 -20.02
N LYS A 64 18.42 14.44 -19.59
CA LYS A 64 19.64 13.63 -19.82
C LYS A 64 19.38 12.21 -20.33
N ARG A 65 18.23 11.97 -20.98
CA ARG A 65 17.86 10.69 -21.64
C ARG A 65 18.03 9.45 -20.72
N ARG A 66 16.93 9.06 -20.06
CA ARG A 66 16.70 7.75 -19.40
C ARG A 66 17.42 7.58 -18.06
N TYR A 67 16.89 8.21 -17.01
CA TYR A 67 17.35 8.02 -15.63
C TYR A 67 16.57 6.97 -14.82
N ALA A 68 15.72 6.15 -15.42
CA ALA A 68 15.05 5.09 -14.68
C ALA A 68 14.58 3.96 -15.61
N ASN A 69 14.60 2.73 -15.08
CA ASN A 69 13.96 1.58 -15.72
C ASN A 69 12.43 1.77 -15.88
N PHE A 70 11.83 2.60 -15.01
CA PHE A 70 10.38 2.70 -14.81
C PHE A 70 9.86 4.15 -14.84
N TRP A 71 10.14 4.86 -15.94
CA TRP A 71 9.91 6.30 -16.06
C TRP A 71 8.53 6.68 -16.64
N ASN A 72 7.68 5.71 -16.99
CA ASN A 72 6.36 5.98 -17.55
C ASN A 72 5.31 4.90 -17.17
N PRO A 73 4.01 5.18 -17.34
CA PRO A 73 2.93 4.23 -17.03
C PRO A 73 2.98 2.88 -17.76
N ALA A 74 3.56 2.83 -18.97
CA ALA A 74 3.66 1.60 -19.76
C ALA A 74 4.69 0.62 -19.18
N HIS A 75 5.66 1.13 -18.42
CA HIS A 75 6.68 0.35 -17.72
C HIS A 75 6.64 0.64 -16.21
N PRO A 76 5.61 0.17 -15.50
CA PRO A 76 5.49 0.40 -14.06
C PRO A 76 6.56 -0.37 -13.29
N ALA A 77 7.08 0.21 -12.20
CA ALA A 77 8.04 -0.42 -11.30
C ALA A 77 7.43 -1.58 -10.50
N ALA A 78 6.09 -1.59 -10.35
CA ALA A 78 5.37 -2.64 -9.66
C ALA A 78 3.92 -2.73 -10.13
N THR A 79 3.34 -3.93 -9.98
CA THR A 79 1.89 -4.15 -10.06
C THR A 79 1.39 -4.61 -8.70
N TYR A 80 0.32 -3.98 -8.20
CA TYR A 80 -0.27 -4.28 -6.90
C TYR A 80 -1.77 -4.62 -7.00
N SER A 81 -2.24 -5.43 -6.06
CA SER A 81 -3.67 -5.70 -5.85
C SER A 81 -4.23 -4.76 -4.77
N ARG A 82 -5.50 -4.38 -4.88
CA ARG A 82 -6.21 -3.67 -3.80
C ARG A 82 -6.20 -4.50 -2.51
N GLY A 83 -5.99 -3.81 -1.37
CA GLY A 83 -5.89 -4.45 -0.06
C GLY A 83 -4.56 -5.16 0.21
N GLN A 84 -3.68 -5.29 -0.80
CA GLN A 84 -2.37 -5.90 -0.62
C GLN A 84 -1.54 -5.10 0.39
N ARG A 85 -0.86 -5.81 1.30
CA ARG A 85 0.19 -5.22 2.14
C ARG A 85 1.50 -5.25 1.36
N VAL A 86 2.13 -4.10 1.19
CA VAL A 86 3.41 -3.96 0.46
C VAL A 86 4.45 -3.28 1.34
N THR A 87 5.72 -3.62 1.11
CA THR A 87 6.86 -3.00 1.79
C THR A 87 7.45 -1.93 0.89
N ILE A 88 7.52 -0.71 1.40
CA ILE A 88 8.19 0.41 0.76
C ILE A 88 9.57 0.56 1.40
N LYS A 89 10.61 0.64 0.58
CA LYS A 89 11.99 0.90 1.02
C LYS A 89 12.39 2.32 0.66
N TYR A 90 13.14 2.96 1.55
CA TYR A 90 13.67 4.31 1.33
C TYR A 90 15.04 4.46 1.97
N THR A 91 15.88 5.31 1.38
CA THR A 91 17.26 5.48 1.83
C THR A 91 17.32 6.00 3.26
N ARG A 92 18.24 5.44 4.01
CA ARG A 92 18.66 5.89 5.32
C ARG A 92 19.72 6.98 5.14
N ASN A 93 19.70 8.00 5.99
CA ASN A 93 20.77 9.00 6.04
C ASN A 93 21.68 8.78 7.26
N ASN A 94 22.66 9.64 7.43
CA ASN A 94 23.63 9.64 8.52
C ASN A 94 23.15 10.32 9.82
N HIS A 95 21.90 10.80 9.86
CA HIS A 95 21.31 11.44 11.02
C HIS A 95 20.34 10.52 11.76
N ALA A 96 20.11 10.81 13.03
CA ALA A 96 19.08 10.16 13.85
C ALA A 96 17.68 10.25 13.20
N PRO A 97 16.78 9.29 13.48
CA PRO A 97 15.42 9.28 12.91
C PRO A 97 14.62 10.51 13.31
N GLY A 98 13.73 10.98 12.44
CA GLY A 98 12.86 12.11 12.68
C GLY A 98 12.07 12.53 11.44
N GLY A 99 10.93 13.16 11.67
CA GLY A 99 9.98 13.58 10.64
C GLY A 99 8.95 12.50 10.29
N PHE A 100 8.17 12.81 9.26
CA PHE A 100 7.05 12.00 8.80
C PHE A 100 7.28 11.49 7.39
N ILE A 101 6.78 10.29 7.10
CA ILE A 101 6.52 9.81 5.75
C ILE A 101 5.05 10.08 5.41
N ARG A 102 4.78 10.50 4.17
CA ARG A 102 3.44 10.52 3.57
C ARG A 102 3.44 9.75 2.25
N MET A 103 2.50 8.83 2.10
CA MET A 103 2.24 8.13 0.84
C MET A 103 0.91 8.58 0.21
N THR A 104 0.91 8.67 -1.11
CA THR A 104 -0.24 9.06 -1.90
C THR A 104 -0.29 8.31 -3.23
N PHE A 105 -1.51 8.12 -3.74
CA PHE A 105 -1.72 7.71 -5.13
C PHE A 105 -2.32 8.87 -5.91
N VAL A 106 -1.80 9.12 -7.12
CA VAL A 106 -2.42 10.05 -8.07
C VAL A 106 -2.44 9.44 -9.45
N ARG A 107 -3.32 9.92 -10.33
CA ARG A 107 -3.26 9.55 -11.75
C ARG A 107 -1.98 10.13 -12.39
N PRO A 108 -1.46 9.52 -13.46
CA PRO A 108 -0.33 10.08 -14.22
C PRO A 108 -0.52 11.54 -14.63
N SER A 109 -1.74 11.95 -15.00
CA SER A 109 -2.07 13.34 -15.35
C SER A 109 -1.97 14.33 -14.17
N GLN A 110 -1.89 13.84 -12.94
CA GLN A 110 -1.80 14.61 -11.70
C GLN A 110 -0.43 14.49 -11.03
N ILE A 111 0.56 13.95 -11.74
CA ILE A 111 1.90 13.66 -11.21
C ILE A 111 2.55 14.87 -10.52
N MET A 112 2.34 16.08 -11.04
CA MET A 112 2.86 17.34 -10.46
C MET A 112 1.85 18.13 -9.60
N ASP A 113 0.60 17.68 -9.48
CA ASP A 113 -0.44 18.40 -8.73
C ASP A 113 -0.29 18.18 -7.22
N ARG A 114 0.31 19.18 -6.54
CA ARG A 114 0.50 19.18 -5.07
C ARG A 114 -0.79 18.94 -4.30
N ASN A 115 -1.90 19.48 -4.77
CA ASN A 115 -3.19 19.37 -4.09
C ASN A 115 -3.77 17.97 -4.27
N ALA A 116 -3.63 17.34 -5.45
CA ALA A 116 -4.01 15.93 -5.63
C ALA A 116 -3.20 15.02 -4.71
N HIS A 117 -1.88 15.22 -4.62
CA HIS A 117 -1.01 14.47 -3.72
C HIS A 117 -1.40 14.64 -2.23
N ALA A 118 -1.85 15.83 -1.83
CA ALA A 118 -2.32 16.06 -0.46
C ALA A 118 -3.70 15.43 -0.20
N ARG A 119 -4.67 15.64 -1.11
CA ARG A 119 -6.03 15.12 -0.99
C ARG A 119 -6.09 13.58 -1.04
N ASN A 120 -5.22 12.95 -1.83
CA ASN A 120 -5.22 11.51 -2.05
C ASN A 120 -4.25 10.75 -1.12
N ALA A 121 -3.65 11.44 -0.14
CA ALA A 121 -2.78 10.81 0.83
C ALA A 121 -3.54 9.80 1.68
N PHE A 122 -2.99 8.59 1.80
CA PHE A 122 -3.67 7.47 2.44
C PHE A 122 -2.90 6.87 3.62
N HIS A 123 -1.60 7.14 3.71
CA HIS A 123 -0.74 6.57 4.74
C HIS A 123 0.28 7.60 5.21
N TYR A 124 0.41 7.69 6.53
CA TYR A 124 1.41 8.49 7.22
C TYR A 124 2.12 7.62 8.26
N SER A 125 3.42 7.79 8.41
CA SER A 125 4.22 7.07 9.41
C SER A 125 5.45 7.87 9.84
N CYS A 126 6.20 7.37 10.82
CA CYS A 126 7.43 8.02 11.27
C CYS A 126 8.61 7.63 10.38
N TRP A 127 9.39 8.62 9.96
CA TRP A 127 10.62 8.35 9.21
C TRP A 127 11.68 7.72 10.12
N GLY A 128 12.29 6.64 9.65
CA GLY A 128 13.43 6.02 10.33
C GLY A 128 13.06 4.95 11.37
N ALA A 129 11.80 4.52 11.42
CA ALA A 129 11.29 3.58 12.43
C ALA A 129 11.83 2.15 12.30
N HIS A 130 12.03 1.68 11.07
CA HIS A 130 12.41 0.28 10.80
C HIS A 130 13.70 0.22 9.98
N PRO A 131 14.87 0.41 10.61
CA PRO A 131 16.15 0.24 9.94
C PRO A 131 16.39 -1.23 9.54
N VAL A 132 16.92 -1.42 8.34
CA VAL A 132 17.33 -2.72 7.82
C VAL A 132 18.78 -2.62 7.32
N ARG A 133 19.61 -3.60 7.69
CA ARG A 133 20.96 -3.74 7.17
C ARG A 133 20.89 -4.27 5.74
N ALA A 134 21.59 -3.62 4.82
CA ALA A 134 21.64 -4.08 3.44
C ALA A 134 22.50 -5.35 3.32
N ARG A 135 22.03 -6.29 2.51
CA ARG A 135 22.79 -7.48 2.12
C ARG A 135 23.83 -7.13 1.05
N PRO A 136 24.87 -7.94 0.83
CA PRO A 136 25.89 -7.66 -0.19
C PRO A 136 25.33 -7.36 -1.59
N ASN A 137 24.28 -8.07 -2.01
CA ASN A 137 23.61 -7.86 -3.30
C ASN A 137 22.72 -6.60 -3.35
N GLU A 138 22.50 -5.91 -2.23
CA GLU A 138 21.74 -4.66 -2.15
C GLU A 138 22.65 -3.42 -2.08
N LEU A 139 23.98 -3.61 -2.05
CA LEU A 139 24.97 -2.52 -1.98
C LEU A 139 25.31 -1.90 -3.34
N GLY A 140 24.98 -2.60 -4.42
CA GLY A 140 25.27 -2.17 -5.79
C GLY A 140 24.49 -0.92 -6.19
N LYS A 141 25.01 -0.26 -7.22
CA LYS A 141 24.26 0.73 -8.00
C LYS A 141 23.81 0.07 -9.30
N ASP A 142 22.59 0.34 -9.75
CA ASP A 142 22.20 -0.02 -11.12
C ASP A 142 22.91 0.90 -12.14
N HIS A 143 22.79 0.58 -13.44
CA HIS A 143 23.42 1.36 -14.51
C HIS A 143 22.87 2.80 -14.64
N PHE A 144 21.75 3.12 -13.99
CA PHE A 144 21.19 4.47 -13.88
C PHE A 144 21.61 5.20 -12.61
N GLY A 145 22.40 4.55 -11.74
CA GLY A 145 22.90 5.10 -10.50
C GLY A 145 21.96 4.94 -9.29
N PHE A 146 20.86 4.18 -9.41
CA PHE A 146 20.02 3.88 -8.25
C PHE A 146 20.75 2.98 -7.28
N THR A 147 20.61 3.27 -6.00
CA THR A 147 21.05 2.42 -4.90
C THR A 147 19.94 2.28 -3.89
N MET A 148 19.88 1.09 -3.28
CA MET A 148 18.95 0.82 -2.18
C MET A 148 19.37 1.54 -0.90
N THR A 149 20.67 1.74 -0.72
CA THR A 149 21.27 2.30 0.49
C THR A 149 21.59 3.77 0.31
N GLY A 150 21.42 4.57 1.37
CA GLY A 150 21.86 5.97 1.33
C GLY A 150 23.36 6.14 1.58
N SER A 151 23.76 7.35 1.89
CA SER A 151 25.13 7.77 2.22
C SER A 151 25.58 7.36 3.64
N ASP A 152 24.85 6.46 4.29
CA ASP A 152 24.86 6.16 5.72
C ASP A 152 25.99 5.24 6.23
N GLY A 153 26.81 4.66 5.34
CA GLY A 153 27.79 3.63 5.71
C GLY A 153 29.22 3.84 5.21
N ALA A 154 29.52 4.92 4.47
CA ALA A 154 30.91 5.25 4.11
C ALA A 154 31.61 6.08 5.22
N GLN A 155 30.84 6.81 6.02
CA GLN A 155 31.34 7.73 7.04
C GLN A 155 31.19 7.21 8.47
N HIS A 156 30.58 6.04 8.66
CA HIS A 156 30.30 5.47 9.97
C HIS A 156 30.69 3.98 9.97
N GLY A 157 31.28 3.49 11.06
CA GLY A 157 31.70 2.07 11.22
C GLY A 157 30.57 1.04 11.23
N PHE A 158 29.39 1.38 10.71
CA PHE A 158 28.22 0.53 10.63
C PHE A 158 27.88 0.22 9.17
N GLY A 159 27.44 -1.01 8.91
CA GLY A 159 27.04 -1.42 7.56
C GLY A 159 25.95 -0.51 6.97
N LYS A 160 26.04 -0.27 5.65
CA LYS A 160 25.02 0.44 4.86
C LYS A 160 23.65 -0.18 5.05
N GLY A 161 22.60 0.64 4.97
CA GLY A 161 21.24 0.16 5.13
C GLY A 161 20.18 1.07 4.51
N TYR A 162 18.95 0.74 4.81
CA TYR A 162 17.76 1.47 4.40
C TYR A 162 16.70 1.40 5.49
N TYR A 163 15.62 2.15 5.31
CA TYR A 163 14.44 2.06 6.15
C TYR A 163 13.30 1.43 5.37
N VAL A 164 12.36 0.84 6.10
CA VAL A 164 11.14 0.28 5.53
C VAL A 164 9.89 0.85 6.19
N THR A 165 8.79 0.87 5.45
CA THR A 165 7.46 1.04 6.00
C THR A 165 6.49 0.11 5.27
N HIS A 166 5.46 -0.36 5.97
CA HIS A 166 4.46 -1.26 5.41
C HIS A 166 3.16 -0.52 5.16
N ILE A 167 2.70 -0.55 3.92
CA ILE A 167 1.46 0.12 3.52
C ILE A 167 0.44 -0.89 3.02
N THR A 168 -0.83 -0.51 3.05
CA THR A 168 -1.92 -1.30 2.48
C THR A 168 -2.45 -0.53 1.29
N ILE A 169 -2.47 -1.16 0.12
CA ILE A 169 -2.97 -0.53 -1.11
C ILE A 169 -4.45 -0.21 -0.95
N PRO A 170 -4.89 1.06 -1.10
CA PRO A 170 -6.27 1.44 -0.89
C PRO A 170 -7.24 0.64 -1.76
N THR A 171 -8.29 0.10 -1.14
CA THR A 171 -9.33 -0.69 -1.80
C THR A 171 -10.28 0.15 -2.65
N VAL A 172 -10.11 1.46 -2.69
CA VAL A 172 -10.90 2.40 -3.51
C VAL A 172 -10.27 2.73 -4.85
N LEU A 173 -9.08 2.21 -5.15
CA LEU A 173 -8.39 2.48 -6.42
C LEU A 173 -9.00 1.64 -7.55
N PRO A 174 -9.58 2.24 -8.60
CA PRO A 174 -9.89 1.51 -9.83
C PRO A 174 -8.67 0.77 -10.39
N ASP A 175 -8.89 -0.26 -11.20
CA ASP A 175 -7.82 -0.81 -12.02
C ASP A 175 -7.24 0.30 -12.93
N GLY A 176 -5.92 0.42 -13.00
CA GLY A 176 -5.29 1.45 -13.81
C GLY A 176 -3.84 1.74 -13.44
N ASP A 177 -3.28 2.71 -14.16
CA ASP A 177 -1.93 3.23 -13.92
C ASP A 177 -1.97 4.38 -12.91
N TYR A 178 -1.00 4.38 -12.01
CA TYR A 178 -0.89 5.36 -10.94
C TYR A 178 0.56 5.82 -10.76
N VAL A 179 0.68 6.95 -10.09
CA VAL A 179 1.93 7.39 -9.47
C VAL A 179 1.79 7.19 -7.97
N LEU A 180 2.67 6.35 -7.40
CA LEU A 180 2.89 6.30 -5.96
C LEU A 180 3.83 7.44 -5.59
N GLY A 181 3.32 8.43 -4.86
CA GLY A 181 4.09 9.51 -4.29
C GLY A 181 4.53 9.19 -2.87
N TRP A 182 5.80 9.44 -2.58
CA TRP A 182 6.44 9.38 -1.27
C TRP A 182 6.95 10.78 -0.93
N ALA A 183 6.72 11.22 0.31
CA ALA A 183 7.30 12.44 0.83
C ALA A 183 7.86 12.24 2.23
N TRP A 184 9.00 12.86 2.52
CA TRP A 184 9.58 13.00 3.85
C TRP A 184 9.67 14.47 4.24
N TYR A 185 9.24 14.82 5.45
CA TYR A 185 9.21 16.19 5.93
C TYR A 185 9.37 16.29 7.45
N GLY A 186 9.83 17.46 7.90
CA GLY A 186 10.09 17.75 9.32
C GLY A 186 11.22 16.93 9.93
N GLY A 187 12.13 16.44 9.07
CA GLY A 187 13.25 15.61 9.46
C GLY A 187 14.13 16.25 10.52
N THR A 188 14.58 15.45 11.49
CA THR A 188 15.47 15.90 12.56
C THR A 188 16.90 15.42 12.35
N GLY A 189 17.85 16.12 12.97
CA GLY A 189 19.27 15.82 13.01
C GLY A 189 19.87 16.22 14.36
N GLY A 190 21.21 16.22 14.44
CA GLY A 190 21.97 16.61 15.64
C GLY A 190 22.66 15.46 16.36
N ASN A 191 22.17 14.22 16.24
CA ASN A 191 22.89 13.02 16.70
C ASN A 191 23.33 12.19 15.49
N LEU A 192 24.59 11.74 15.51
CA LEU A 192 25.08 10.77 14.54
C LEU A 192 24.38 9.44 14.77
N LYS A 193 24.14 8.74 13.66
CA LYS A 193 23.53 7.42 13.72
C LYS A 193 24.47 6.37 14.33
N SER A 194 23.97 5.58 15.28
CA SER A 194 24.67 4.39 15.83
C SER A 194 24.00 3.06 15.41
N GLY A 195 24.59 2.31 14.48
CA GLY A 195 24.15 0.95 14.14
C GLY A 195 22.84 0.82 13.37
N THR A 196 22.24 -0.37 13.42
CA THR A 196 21.03 -0.78 12.65
C THR A 196 19.79 -0.96 13.52
N SER A 197 19.78 -0.38 14.73
CA SER A 197 18.63 -0.40 15.64
C SER A 197 17.83 0.91 15.56
N PRO A 198 16.53 0.91 15.90
CA PRO A 198 15.78 2.14 16.12
C PRO A 198 16.49 3.02 17.15
N GLN A 199 16.52 4.33 16.92
CA GLN A 199 17.29 5.29 17.74
C GLN A 199 16.41 6.41 18.24
N TYR A 200 16.82 7.02 19.35
CA TYR A 200 16.15 8.20 19.86
C TYR A 200 16.29 9.35 18.84
N PRO A 201 15.20 10.02 18.47
CA PRO A 201 15.24 11.10 17.48
C PRO A 201 16.10 12.31 17.87
N GLY A 202 16.63 12.99 16.85
CA GLY A 202 17.31 14.28 17.04
C GLY A 202 16.35 15.37 17.52
N LYS A 203 16.84 16.30 18.36
CA LYS A 203 16.03 17.39 18.96
C LYS A 203 15.86 18.61 18.05
N TYR A 204 16.63 18.70 16.97
CA TYR A 204 16.63 19.84 16.06
C TYR A 204 16.40 19.38 14.63
N SER A 205 15.61 20.14 13.89
CA SER A 205 15.43 19.93 12.45
C SER A 205 16.55 20.60 11.67
N TYR A 206 16.93 19.95 10.57
CA TYR A 206 17.87 20.48 9.57
C TYR A 206 17.29 20.29 8.15
N PHE A 207 16.34 19.37 8.01
CA PHE A 207 15.83 18.87 6.74
C PHE A 207 14.54 19.56 6.31
N GLY A 208 14.39 19.70 5.00
CA GLY A 208 13.20 20.17 4.31
C GLY A 208 12.42 19.02 3.72
N ASP A 209 11.64 19.36 2.71
CA ASP A 209 10.68 18.43 2.13
C ASP A 209 11.31 17.69 0.94
N TYR A 210 11.37 16.38 1.09
CA TYR A 210 11.87 15.46 0.08
C TYR A 210 10.71 14.72 -0.56
N TYR A 211 10.80 14.53 -1.86
CA TYR A 211 9.82 13.77 -2.60
C TYR A 211 10.49 12.66 -3.42
N SER A 212 9.71 11.62 -3.70
CA SER A 212 10.08 10.55 -4.63
C SER A 212 8.80 9.97 -5.19
N CYS A 213 8.82 9.54 -6.45
CA CYS A 213 7.63 9.02 -7.11
C CYS A 213 7.96 7.77 -7.90
N SER A 214 6.98 6.88 -8.07
CA SER A 214 7.13 5.67 -8.86
C SER A 214 5.86 5.41 -9.66
N PHE A 215 6.00 5.06 -10.93
CA PHE A 215 4.88 4.57 -11.71
C PHE A 215 4.56 3.14 -11.28
N VAL A 216 3.30 2.87 -10.95
CA VAL A 216 2.83 1.54 -10.57
C VAL A 216 1.46 1.25 -11.20
N LYS A 217 1.13 -0.03 -11.30
CA LYS A 217 -0.18 -0.49 -11.77
C LYS A 217 -0.98 -1.06 -10.61
N VAL A 218 -2.25 -0.70 -10.48
CA VAL A 218 -3.18 -1.36 -9.56
C VAL A 218 -4.13 -2.21 -10.38
N ARG A 219 -4.25 -3.50 -10.05
CA ARG A 219 -5.15 -4.43 -10.74
C ARG A 219 -5.66 -5.49 -9.79
N GLY A 220 -6.97 -5.76 -9.83
CA GLY A 220 -7.59 -6.81 -9.02
C GLY A 220 -7.61 -6.50 -7.50
N GLY A 221 -8.11 -7.47 -6.72
CA GLY A 221 -8.36 -7.32 -5.29
C GLY A 221 -9.69 -6.65 -4.97
N GLU A 222 -10.04 -6.62 -3.67
CA GLU A 222 -11.32 -6.11 -3.18
C GLU A 222 -11.50 -4.63 -3.52
N TYR A 223 -12.62 -4.29 -4.17
CA TYR A 223 -12.95 -2.93 -4.56
C TYR A 223 -14.12 -2.39 -3.73
N THR A 224 -13.85 -1.33 -2.96
CA THR A 224 -14.76 -0.77 -1.95
C THR A 224 -15.10 0.70 -2.24
N GLN A 225 -16.13 1.23 -1.58
CA GLN A 225 -16.59 2.62 -1.80
C GLN A 225 -15.73 3.66 -1.08
N THR A 226 -15.13 3.30 0.06
CA THR A 226 -14.39 4.24 0.91
C THR A 226 -13.14 3.60 1.49
N TYR A 227 -12.07 4.37 1.62
CA TYR A 227 -10.86 3.98 2.34
C TYR A 227 -10.48 5.08 3.32
N LYS A 228 -10.28 4.76 4.59
CA LYS A 228 -9.88 5.74 5.61
C LYS A 228 -8.35 5.89 5.62
N PRO A 229 -7.80 7.08 5.35
CA PRO A 229 -6.39 7.33 5.55
C PRO A 229 -5.96 7.03 6.99
N LYS A 230 -4.71 6.58 7.17
CA LYS A 230 -4.17 6.21 8.49
C LYS A 230 -2.84 6.88 8.79
N PHE A 231 -2.64 7.18 10.07
CA PHE A 231 -1.34 7.46 10.65
C PHE A 231 -0.92 6.28 11.52
N ILE A 232 0.28 5.76 11.30
CA ILE A 232 0.89 4.71 12.12
C ILE A 232 2.06 5.32 12.88
N ASN A 233 1.98 5.29 14.21
CA ASN A 233 3.09 5.72 15.06
C ASN A 233 4.10 4.57 15.20
N ASP A 234 4.90 4.33 14.17
CA ASP A 234 5.93 3.29 14.14
C ASP A 234 7.11 3.57 15.12
N MET A 235 7.07 4.69 15.85
CA MET A 235 8.05 5.11 16.87
C MET A 235 7.44 5.18 18.27
N ALA A 236 6.32 4.47 18.52
CA ALA A 236 5.61 4.45 19.80
C ALA A 236 6.49 4.04 20.99
N GLN A 237 7.57 3.28 20.76
CA GLN A 237 8.55 2.93 21.78
C GLN A 237 9.28 4.15 22.38
N PHE A 238 9.29 5.29 21.68
CA PHE A 238 9.89 6.54 22.18
C PHE A 238 8.85 7.54 22.65
N SER A 239 7.68 7.59 22.01
CA SER A 239 6.57 8.44 22.43
C SER A 239 5.24 8.03 21.79
N ASN A 240 4.17 8.00 22.59
CA ASN A 240 2.81 7.82 22.09
C ASN A 240 2.22 9.06 21.39
N ALA A 241 2.87 10.23 21.52
CA ALA A 241 2.41 11.48 20.91
C ALA A 241 2.59 11.50 19.38
N GLY A 242 3.47 10.67 18.84
CA GLY A 242 3.69 10.52 17.40
C GLY A 242 5.18 10.54 17.05
N CYS A 243 5.53 11.18 15.94
CA CYS A 243 6.90 11.25 15.46
C CYS A 243 7.58 12.52 15.95
N MET A 244 8.87 12.45 16.28
CA MET A 244 9.67 13.64 16.54
C MET A 244 9.79 14.43 15.24
N SER A 245 9.30 15.67 15.21
CA SER A 245 9.31 16.50 14.01
C SER A 245 9.30 17.99 14.37
N SER A 246 9.91 18.81 13.53
CA SER A 246 9.82 20.28 13.63
C SER A 246 8.54 20.86 13.03
N THR A 247 7.89 20.11 12.14
CA THR A 247 6.66 20.53 11.46
C THR A 247 5.67 19.38 11.39
N ASP A 248 4.37 19.69 11.45
CA ASP A 248 3.28 18.75 11.27
C ASP A 248 2.77 18.69 9.81
N ASN A 249 3.29 19.55 8.93
CA ASN A 249 2.81 19.68 7.55
C ASN A 249 3.93 19.89 6.53
N LEU A 250 3.69 19.40 5.32
CA LEU A 250 4.50 19.69 4.14
C LEU A 250 4.34 21.15 3.72
N GLY A 251 5.42 21.74 3.20
CA GLY A 251 5.53 23.11 2.74
C GLY A 251 6.03 24.10 3.78
N ASN A 252 6.11 23.69 5.06
CA ASN A 252 6.55 24.58 6.15
C ASN A 252 8.07 24.81 6.16
N CYS A 253 8.83 24.05 5.36
CA CYS A 253 10.24 24.23 5.10
C CYS A 253 10.47 24.51 3.61
N ALA A 254 10.36 25.78 3.21
CA ALA A 254 10.54 26.19 1.81
C ALA A 254 12.01 26.30 1.37
N ARG A 255 12.96 26.35 2.32
CA ARG A 255 14.40 26.44 2.09
C ARG A 255 15.15 25.74 3.21
N GLU A 256 16.06 24.82 2.85
CA GLU A 256 17.01 24.22 3.78
C GLU A 256 18.23 25.13 4.02
N PRO A 257 18.88 25.02 5.19
CA PRO A 257 18.53 24.14 6.32
C PRO A 257 17.35 24.69 7.15
N CYS A 258 16.49 23.80 7.65
CA CYS A 258 15.35 24.17 8.48
C CYS A 258 15.61 23.99 9.97
N HIS A 259 16.44 24.87 10.52
CA HIS A 259 16.80 24.91 11.95
C HIS A 259 15.60 25.30 12.82
N LYS A 260 14.92 24.29 13.35
CA LYS A 260 13.79 24.47 14.26
C LYS A 260 13.84 23.39 15.35
N PRO A 261 13.44 23.71 16.59
CA PRO A 261 13.21 22.69 17.61
C PRO A 261 12.19 21.65 17.13
N ALA A 262 12.44 20.39 17.45
CA ALA A 262 11.55 19.28 17.13
C ALA A 262 10.88 18.74 18.39
N PHE A 263 9.64 18.28 18.24
CA PHE A 263 8.84 17.71 19.32
C PHE A 263 8.04 16.53 18.79
N PHE A 264 7.74 15.55 19.65
CA PHE A 264 6.84 14.46 19.29
C PHE A 264 5.45 15.01 18.99
N ARG A 265 4.94 14.74 17.79
CA ARG A 265 3.64 15.22 17.32
C ARG A 265 3.05 14.29 16.26
N ARG A 266 1.78 14.49 15.94
CA ARG A 266 1.10 13.83 14.81
C ARG A 266 1.21 14.69 13.55
N PRO A 267 1.06 14.10 12.35
CA PRO A 267 0.82 14.88 11.14
C PRO A 267 -0.42 15.75 11.32
N ARG A 268 -0.44 16.93 10.71
CA ARG A 268 -1.51 17.94 10.85
C ARG A 268 -2.91 17.35 10.66
N GLN A 269 -3.05 16.42 9.71
CA GLN A 269 -4.34 15.82 9.38
C GLN A 269 -4.86 14.86 10.45
N PHE A 270 -4.02 14.47 11.41
CA PHE A 270 -4.32 13.56 12.53
C PHE A 270 -4.09 14.21 13.91
N ALA A 271 -3.72 15.48 13.95
CA ALA A 271 -3.55 16.24 15.18
C ALA A 271 -4.90 16.72 15.72
N ASP A 272 -5.01 16.87 17.04
CA ASP A 272 -6.18 17.46 17.70
C ASP A 272 -7.50 16.72 17.39
N GLY A 273 -7.44 15.39 17.31
CA GLY A 273 -8.59 14.54 17.00
C GLY A 273 -9.07 14.60 15.55
N ARG A 274 -8.38 15.35 14.68
CA ARG A 274 -8.72 15.42 13.25
C ARG A 274 -8.48 14.09 12.55
N HIS A 275 -9.24 13.88 11.48
CA HIS A 275 -9.03 12.80 10.53
C HIS A 275 -9.19 13.34 9.11
N PRO A 276 -8.35 12.91 8.14
CA PRO A 276 -8.58 13.26 6.75
C PRO A 276 -9.90 12.65 6.26
N PRO A 277 -10.59 13.30 5.29
CA PRO A 277 -11.74 12.71 4.63
C PRO A 277 -11.43 11.32 4.05
N PRO A 278 -12.38 10.38 4.05
CA PRO A 278 -12.20 9.10 3.38
C PRO A 278 -11.93 9.28 1.89
N LEU A 279 -11.03 8.47 1.35
CA LEU A 279 -10.79 8.39 -0.07
C LEU A 279 -11.95 7.66 -0.75
N THR A 280 -12.29 8.06 -1.97
CA THR A 280 -13.33 7.43 -2.78
C THR A 280 -12.82 7.17 -4.20
N PRO A 281 -13.42 6.22 -4.95
CA PRO A 281 -13.09 6.00 -6.34
C PRO A 281 -13.11 7.24 -7.24
N ALA A 282 -13.99 8.20 -6.94
CA ALA A 282 -14.15 9.42 -7.74
C ALA A 282 -12.88 10.29 -7.74
N LEU A 283 -12.12 10.31 -6.63
CA LEU A 283 -10.81 10.99 -6.55
C LEU A 283 -9.82 10.45 -7.60
N PHE A 284 -10.02 9.20 -8.03
CA PHE A 284 -9.20 8.48 -8.99
C PHE A 284 -9.88 8.34 -10.36
N GLY A 285 -11.04 8.98 -10.58
CA GLY A 285 -11.75 8.94 -11.86
C GLY A 285 -12.56 7.65 -12.07
N GLY A 286 -12.70 6.85 -11.01
CA GLY A 286 -13.52 5.64 -11.02
C GLY A 286 -14.94 5.87 -10.56
N LYS A 287 -15.81 4.95 -10.95
CA LYS A 287 -17.18 4.84 -10.40
C LYS A 287 -17.14 4.00 -9.13
N ALA A 288 -18.01 4.31 -8.17
CA ALA A 288 -18.19 3.48 -6.99
C ALA A 288 -18.52 2.03 -7.41
N PRO A 289 -17.96 1.00 -6.74
CA PRO A 289 -18.36 -0.37 -7.00
C PRO A 289 -19.87 -0.50 -6.83
N ALA A 290 -20.51 -1.23 -7.75
CA ALA A 290 -21.89 -1.64 -7.59
C ALA A 290 -22.02 -2.30 -6.20
N ARG A 291 -23.02 -1.87 -5.41
CA ARG A 291 -23.29 -2.51 -4.13
C ARG A 291 -23.45 -4.00 -4.41
N ARG A 292 -22.59 -4.83 -3.80
CA ARG A 292 -22.79 -6.28 -3.85
C ARG A 292 -24.21 -6.53 -3.36
N PRO A 293 -25.04 -7.30 -4.11
CA PRO A 293 -26.31 -7.75 -3.57
C PRO A 293 -26.02 -8.37 -2.21
N PRO A 294 -26.87 -8.14 -1.19
CA PRO A 294 -26.71 -8.79 0.09
C PRO A 294 -26.51 -10.29 -0.16
N PRO A 295 -25.58 -10.95 0.56
CA PRO A 295 -25.30 -12.36 0.35
C PRO A 295 -26.64 -13.10 0.33
N ARG A 296 -26.96 -13.72 -0.81
CA ARG A 296 -28.21 -14.46 -1.00
C ARG A 296 -28.24 -15.47 0.14
N ARG A 297 -29.20 -15.31 1.07
CA ARG A 297 -29.38 -16.17 2.25
C ARG A 297 -29.19 -17.61 1.76
N GLN A 298 -28.08 -18.25 2.11
CA GLN A 298 -27.84 -19.62 1.69
C GLN A 298 -28.98 -20.43 2.29
N GLN A 299 -29.89 -20.92 1.44
CA GLN A 299 -30.89 -21.85 1.91
C GLN A 299 -30.11 -23.03 2.51
N PRO A 300 -30.45 -23.48 3.74
CA PRO A 300 -29.78 -24.61 4.34
C PRO A 300 -29.81 -25.78 3.34
N LYS A 301 -28.66 -26.45 3.16
CA LYS A 301 -28.61 -27.68 2.37
C LYS A 301 -29.45 -28.72 3.11
N ILE A 302 -30.72 -28.83 2.75
CA ILE A 302 -31.61 -29.87 3.26
C ILE A 302 -31.14 -31.18 2.62
N HIS A 303 -30.63 -32.09 3.45
CA HIS A 303 -30.38 -33.47 3.05
C HIS A 303 -31.72 -34.17 2.88
N TRP A 304 -32.08 -34.45 1.62
CA TRP A 304 -33.22 -35.30 1.31
C TRP A 304 -32.80 -36.76 1.46
N PRO A 305 -33.53 -37.58 2.23
CA PRO A 305 -33.39 -39.03 2.17
C PRO A 305 -33.49 -39.54 0.73
N THR A 306 -32.72 -40.59 0.40
CA THR A 306 -32.70 -41.18 -0.96
C THR A 306 -34.09 -41.62 -1.43
N SER A 307 -34.97 -41.99 -0.50
CA SER A 307 -36.39 -42.32 -0.75
C SER A 307 -37.22 -41.16 -1.30
N LEU A 308 -36.75 -39.91 -1.17
CA LEU A 308 -37.43 -38.71 -1.67
C LEU A 308 -36.77 -38.09 -2.91
N ALA A 309 -35.76 -38.75 -3.47
CA ALA A 309 -35.02 -38.24 -4.62
C ALA A 309 -35.93 -38.04 -5.86
N ALA A 310 -36.86 -38.97 -6.13
CA ALA A 310 -37.86 -38.82 -7.19
C ALA A 310 -38.81 -37.63 -6.95
N CYS A 311 -39.21 -37.39 -5.70
CA CYS A 311 -40.10 -36.28 -5.34
C CYS A 311 -39.44 -34.91 -5.55
N ARG A 312 -38.11 -34.83 -5.43
CA ARG A 312 -37.33 -33.62 -5.69
C ARG A 312 -37.38 -33.21 -7.17
N CYS A 313 -37.34 -34.16 -8.09
CA CYS A 313 -37.46 -33.88 -9.52
C CYS A 313 -38.88 -33.39 -9.87
N LEU A 314 -39.92 -33.97 -9.29
CA LEU A 314 -41.30 -33.48 -9.42
C LEU A 314 -41.47 -32.06 -8.84
N ALA A 315 -40.95 -31.81 -7.64
CA ALA A 315 -40.97 -30.48 -7.02
C ALA A 315 -40.28 -29.42 -7.89
N ALA A 316 -39.21 -29.81 -8.58
CA ALA A 316 -38.45 -28.96 -9.49
C ALA A 316 -39.07 -28.85 -10.90
N ARG A 317 -40.21 -29.51 -11.17
CA ARG A 317 -40.84 -29.63 -12.50
C ARG A 317 -39.87 -30.18 -13.58
N ARG A 318 -39.01 -31.11 -13.21
CA ARG A 318 -38.04 -31.76 -14.12
C ARG A 318 -38.45 -33.20 -14.38
N LYS A 319 -38.13 -33.72 -15.58
CA LYS A 319 -38.27 -35.16 -15.88
C LYS A 319 -37.36 -35.95 -14.95
N CYS A 320 -37.91 -36.87 -14.17
CA CYS A 320 -37.14 -37.81 -13.37
C CYS A 320 -36.47 -38.82 -14.29
N SER A 321 -35.18 -39.11 -14.13
CA SER A 321 -34.56 -40.21 -14.88
C SER A 321 -35.07 -41.55 -14.34
N PHE A 322 -35.15 -42.56 -15.22
CA PHE A 322 -35.53 -43.92 -14.86
C PHE A 322 -34.66 -44.48 -13.73
N GLN A 323 -33.36 -44.19 -13.78
CA GLN A 323 -32.40 -44.61 -12.77
C GLN A 323 -32.70 -44.00 -11.39
N LEU A 324 -33.05 -42.70 -11.34
CA LEU A 324 -33.43 -42.02 -10.09
C LEU A 324 -34.74 -42.56 -9.50
N ALA A 325 -35.71 -42.91 -10.35
CA ALA A 325 -36.95 -43.57 -9.95
C ALA A 325 -36.68 -44.97 -9.35
N LYS A 326 -35.74 -45.72 -9.94
CA LYS A 326 -35.31 -47.04 -9.44
C LYS A 326 -34.67 -46.96 -8.05
N VAL A 327 -33.83 -45.95 -7.77
CA VAL A 327 -33.19 -45.77 -6.45
C VAL A 327 -34.16 -45.27 -5.38
N SER A 328 -35.22 -44.56 -5.77
CA SER A 328 -36.25 -44.06 -4.84
C SER A 328 -37.21 -45.17 -4.37
N GLY A 329 -37.01 -46.41 -4.84
CA GLY A 329 -37.75 -47.59 -4.41
C GLY A 329 -39.23 -47.55 -4.79
N TRP A 330 -40.08 -48.06 -3.89
CA TRP A 330 -41.53 -48.19 -4.10
C TRP A 330 -42.26 -46.85 -4.29
N VAL A 331 -41.63 -45.72 -3.94
CA VAL A 331 -42.29 -44.40 -3.95
C VAL A 331 -42.77 -44.00 -5.34
N CYS A 332 -41.96 -44.30 -6.36
CA CYS A 332 -42.28 -44.08 -7.77
C CYS A 332 -41.73 -45.23 -8.61
N ARG A 333 -42.00 -46.49 -8.21
CA ARG A 333 -41.68 -47.66 -9.02
C ARG A 333 -42.29 -47.47 -10.40
N ALA A 334 -41.43 -47.38 -11.40
CA ALA A 334 -41.76 -47.15 -12.78
C ALA A 334 -42.71 -48.25 -13.29
N MET A 335 -43.99 -47.92 -13.48
CA MET A 335 -44.75 -48.52 -14.56
C MET A 335 -44.43 -47.69 -15.81
N THR A 336 -44.11 -48.38 -16.89
CA THR A 336 -43.40 -47.89 -18.08
C THR A 336 -44.19 -46.93 -18.97
N ASP A 337 -45.35 -46.44 -18.51
CA ASP A 337 -46.19 -45.53 -19.27
C ASP A 337 -46.20 -44.13 -18.64
N ALA A 338 -45.82 -43.12 -19.43
CA ALA A 338 -45.76 -41.71 -19.04
C ALA A 338 -47.14 -41.14 -18.65
N GLY A 339 -48.24 -41.74 -19.13
CA GLY A 339 -49.61 -41.35 -18.79
C GLY A 339 -50.03 -41.75 -17.36
N TYR A 340 -49.51 -42.87 -16.84
CA TYR A 340 -49.90 -43.42 -15.54
C TYR A 340 -49.06 -42.89 -14.36
N GLN A 341 -47.90 -42.29 -14.63
CA GLN A 341 -46.98 -41.80 -13.60
C GLN A 341 -47.48 -40.56 -12.86
N SER A 342 -48.28 -39.69 -13.50
CA SER A 342 -48.48 -38.32 -13.00
C SER A 342 -49.30 -38.23 -11.71
N LYS A 343 -50.31 -39.08 -11.51
CA LYS A 343 -51.23 -38.93 -10.37
C LYS A 343 -50.78 -39.72 -9.14
N ARG A 344 -50.35 -40.98 -9.29
CA ARG A 344 -49.97 -41.84 -8.16
C ARG A 344 -48.65 -41.42 -7.51
N CYS A 345 -47.61 -41.18 -8.30
CA CYS A 345 -46.31 -40.71 -7.80
C CYS A 345 -46.44 -39.31 -7.17
N LYS A 346 -47.29 -38.44 -7.75
CA LYS A 346 -47.62 -37.13 -7.17
C LYS A 346 -48.33 -37.24 -5.82
N ASN A 347 -49.34 -38.10 -5.69
CA ASN A 347 -50.06 -38.31 -4.42
C ASN A 347 -49.15 -38.89 -3.33
N MET A 348 -48.28 -39.85 -3.66
CA MET A 348 -47.32 -40.40 -2.69
C MET A 348 -46.25 -39.39 -2.29
N CYS A 349 -45.67 -38.67 -3.24
CA CYS A 349 -44.73 -37.59 -2.94
C CYS A 349 -45.37 -36.47 -2.11
N CYS A 350 -46.66 -36.21 -2.34
CA CYS A 350 -47.43 -35.27 -1.54
C CYS A 350 -47.60 -35.77 -0.09
N GLY A 351 -48.04 -37.02 0.11
CA GLY A 351 -48.19 -37.62 1.43
C GLY A 351 -46.87 -37.64 2.22
N LEU A 352 -45.76 -37.99 1.56
CA LEU A 352 -44.43 -37.94 2.16
C LEU A 352 -44.03 -36.50 2.52
N CYS A 353 -44.24 -35.52 1.62
CA CYS A 353 -43.92 -34.14 1.94
C CYS A 353 -44.76 -33.56 3.09
N TYR A 354 -46.00 -34.01 3.27
CA TYR A 354 -46.79 -33.68 4.46
C TYR A 354 -46.22 -34.32 5.73
N ALA A 355 -45.88 -35.61 5.69
CA ALA A 355 -45.29 -36.33 6.82
C ALA A 355 -43.95 -35.71 7.29
N TYR A 356 -43.14 -35.21 6.34
CA TYR A 356 -41.85 -34.58 6.61
C TYR A 356 -41.90 -33.04 6.78
N ARG A 357 -43.09 -32.46 6.85
CA ARG A 357 -43.28 -31.00 7.04
C ARG A 357 -42.81 -30.53 8.43
N SER A 358 -43.11 -31.31 9.47
CA SER A 358 -42.70 -31.02 10.85
C SER A 358 -41.18 -31.04 11.03
N GLN A 359 -40.48 -31.85 10.23
CA GLN A 359 -39.01 -31.96 10.22
C GLN A 359 -38.32 -30.88 9.36
N LYS A 360 -39.08 -29.94 8.77
CA LYS A 360 -38.56 -28.90 7.86
C LYS A 360 -37.75 -29.46 6.69
N ILE A 361 -38.08 -30.66 6.23
CA ILE A 361 -37.46 -31.27 5.03
C ILE A 361 -38.25 -30.83 3.79
N CYS A 362 -39.59 -30.88 3.84
CA CYS A 362 -40.47 -30.25 2.85
C CYS A 362 -41.05 -28.94 3.39
N TRP A 363 -40.65 -27.81 2.81
CA TRP A 363 -41.19 -26.49 3.15
C TRP A 363 -42.43 -26.18 2.29
N HIS A 364 -43.22 -25.20 2.70
CA HIS A 364 -44.53 -24.86 2.11
C HIS A 364 -44.50 -24.73 0.56
N GLY A 365 -43.40 -24.23 -0.01
CA GLY A 365 -43.22 -24.12 -1.46
C GLY A 365 -43.07 -25.47 -2.17
N ASN A 366 -42.36 -26.43 -1.57
CA ASN A 366 -42.17 -27.77 -2.13
C ASN A 366 -43.47 -28.59 -2.05
N VAL A 367 -44.23 -28.44 -0.96
CA VAL A 367 -45.54 -29.07 -0.80
C VAL A 367 -46.50 -28.56 -1.88
N ARG A 368 -46.59 -27.24 -2.12
CA ARG A 368 -47.41 -26.69 -3.20
C ARG A 368 -46.98 -27.18 -4.58
N ALA A 369 -45.68 -27.20 -4.86
CA ALA A 369 -45.15 -27.64 -6.15
C ALA A 369 -45.44 -29.12 -6.45
N VAL A 370 -45.39 -29.98 -5.43
CA VAL A 370 -45.60 -31.42 -5.57
C VAL A 370 -47.08 -31.78 -5.50
N CYS A 371 -47.80 -31.31 -4.48
CA CYS A 371 -49.19 -31.71 -4.24
C CYS A 371 -50.17 -31.07 -5.22
N GLY A 372 -49.85 -29.88 -5.75
CA GLY A 372 -50.87 -28.96 -6.24
C GLY A 372 -51.72 -28.51 -5.04
N GLY A 373 -51.55 -27.28 -4.59
CA GLY A 373 -52.56 -26.69 -3.72
C GLY A 373 -53.81 -26.33 -4.53
N PRO A 374 -54.84 -25.75 -3.92
CA PRO A 374 -55.34 -24.51 -4.50
C PRO A 374 -54.16 -23.54 -4.74
#